data_AF-A0A963BEY8-F1
#
_entry.id   AF-A0A963BEY8-F1
#
_cell.length_a   1.000
_cell.length_b   1.000
_cell.length_c   1.000
_cell.angle_alpha   90.00
_cell.angle_beta   90.00
_cell.angle_gamma   90.00
#
_symmetry.space_group_name_H-M   'P 1'
#
loop_
_entity.id
_entity.type
_entity.pdbx_description
1 polymer ?
#
loop_
_entity_poly.entity_id
_entity_poly.type
_entity_poly.pdbx_seq_one_letter_code
_entity_poly.pdbx_strand_id
1 'polypeptide(L)'
;MNRPGFTTAIPKRRYSIESFIAVLLGDLEATDSREYAFVLALVKDGETQPQLYVTAERLRRSEANQGRYRMRLFTASSISDLDDSDDWGDADRFAETALRVAASVLGLGDAVAMRLT
;
A
#
# COMPACT_ATOMS: atom_id res chain seq x y z
N MET A 1 14.96 -4.47 -5.86
CA MET A 1 13.49 -4.42 -5.76
C MET A 1 13.08 -2.98 -5.47
N ASN A 2 12.10 -2.43 -6.19
CA ASN A 2 11.56 -1.12 -5.83
C ASN A 2 10.73 -1.26 -4.55
N ARG A 3 10.98 -0.39 -3.58
CA ARG A 3 10.24 -0.38 -2.31
C ARG A 3 10.14 1.05 -1.77
N PRO A 4 9.07 1.37 -1.03
CA PRO A 4 8.99 2.63 -0.29
C PRO A 4 10.12 2.73 0.75
N GLY A 5 10.67 3.93 0.92
CA GLY A 5 11.73 4.19 1.89
C GLY A 5 11.19 4.75 3.20
N PHE A 6 11.22 3.97 4.28
CA PHE A 6 10.89 4.41 5.63
C PHE A 6 11.70 3.64 6.70
N THR A 7 11.96 4.27 7.85
CA THR A 7 12.71 3.68 8.98
C THR A 7 11.80 3.10 10.05
N THR A 8 10.67 3.75 10.31
CA THR A 8 9.70 3.35 11.32
C THR A 8 8.31 3.23 10.70
N ALA A 9 7.51 2.32 11.24
CA ALA A 9 6.13 2.10 10.84
C ALA A 9 5.36 1.36 11.93
N ILE A 10 4.11 1.75 12.16
CA ILE A 10 3.20 1.05 13.08
C ILE A 10 2.23 0.19 12.28
N PRO A 11 2.21 -1.14 12.48
CA PRO A 11 1.16 -2.00 11.93
C PRO A 11 -0.21 -1.59 12.45
N LYS A 12 -1.08 -1.16 11.54
CA LYS A 12 -2.46 -0.75 11.83
C LYS A 12 -3.43 -1.91 11.68
N ARG A 13 -3.26 -2.71 10.62
CA ARG A 13 -4.14 -3.84 10.29
C ARG A 13 -3.36 -4.94 9.60
N ARG A 14 -3.87 -6.16 9.70
CA ARG A 14 -3.38 -7.32 8.94
C ARG A 14 -4.54 -7.98 8.22
N TYR A 15 -4.25 -8.52 7.05
CA TYR A 15 -5.20 -9.27 6.24
C TYR A 15 -4.54 -10.53 5.72
N SER A 16 -5.31 -11.60 5.57
CA SER A 16 -4.93 -12.79 4.82
C SER A 16 -5.67 -12.81 3.48
N ILE A 17 -4.96 -13.08 2.39
CA ILE A 17 -5.52 -13.25 1.05
C ILE A 17 -4.77 -14.39 0.35
N GLU A 18 -5.46 -15.51 0.11
CA GLU A 18 -4.84 -16.74 -0.39
C GLU A 18 -3.59 -17.13 0.42
N SER A 19 -2.42 -17.18 -0.22
CA SER A 19 -1.11 -17.48 0.38
C SER A 19 -0.30 -16.23 0.74
N PHE A 20 -0.97 -15.11 0.98
CA PHE A 20 -0.34 -13.84 1.31
C PHE A 20 -0.90 -13.24 2.59
N ILE A 21 -0.01 -12.61 3.35
CA ILE A 21 -0.34 -11.68 4.42
C ILE A 21 -0.09 -10.26 3.94
N ALA A 22 -1.13 -9.44 4.00
CA ALA A 22 -1.03 -8.00 3.78
C ALA A 22 -1.00 -7.28 5.12
N VAL A 23 -0.01 -6.39 5.32
CA VAL A 23 0.09 -5.57 6.53
C VAL A 23 -0.08 -4.10 6.13
N LEU A 24 -1.10 -3.47 6.68
CA LEU A 24 -1.29 -2.03 6.58
C LEU A 24 -0.44 -1.34 7.64
N LEU A 25 0.49 -0.51 7.19
CA LEU A 25 1.37 0.30 8.00
C LEU A 25 0.89 1.76 7.97
N GLY A 26 0.97 2.41 9.12
CA GLY A 26 0.71 3.84 9.31
C GLY A 26 1.74 4.44 10.27
N ASP A 27 1.63 5.74 10.55
CA ASP A 27 2.61 6.48 11.38
C ASP A 27 4.05 6.20 10.91
N LEU A 28 4.31 6.47 9.64
CA LEU A 28 5.59 6.16 9.01
C LEU A 28 6.54 7.34 9.08
N GLU A 29 7.82 7.05 9.32
CA GLU A 29 8.91 8.01 9.12
C GLU A 29 9.60 7.71 7.79
N ALA A 30 9.28 8.51 6.78
CA ALA A 30 9.86 8.36 5.45
C ALA A 30 11.36 8.70 5.44
N THR A 31 12.14 7.92 4.70
CA THR A 31 13.56 8.18 4.42
C THR A 31 13.81 8.61 2.98
N ASP A 32 12.78 8.61 2.15
CA ASP A 32 12.83 9.15 0.79
C ASP A 32 12.05 10.48 0.70
N SER A 33 11.88 10.99 -0.51
CA SER A 33 11.22 12.28 -0.74
C SER A 33 9.69 12.24 -0.65
N ARG A 34 9.09 11.09 -0.31
CA ARG A 34 7.63 10.89 -0.28
C ARG A 34 7.11 10.99 1.14
N GLU A 35 5.92 11.56 1.28
CA GLU A 35 5.24 11.62 2.57
C GLU A 35 4.15 10.55 2.64
N TYR A 36 4.44 9.42 3.29
CA TYR A 36 3.50 8.30 3.38
C TYR A 36 2.45 8.52 4.45
N ALA A 37 1.17 8.43 4.06
CA ALA A 37 0.06 8.29 4.99
C ALA A 37 -0.11 6.83 5.41
N PHE A 38 -0.09 5.93 4.42
CA PHE A 38 -0.20 4.50 4.61
C PHE A 38 0.66 3.73 3.60
N VAL A 39 1.09 2.53 4.01
CA VAL A 39 1.74 1.56 3.13
C VAL A 39 1.10 0.19 3.38
N LEU A 40 0.57 -0.45 2.35
CA LEU A 40 0.16 -1.85 2.38
C LEU A 40 1.31 -2.69 1.82
N ALA A 41 1.92 -3.51 2.67
CA ALA A 41 2.98 -4.44 2.27
C ALA A 41 2.40 -5.86 2.15
N LEU A 42 2.58 -6.53 1.01
CA LEU A 42 2.15 -7.92 0.82
C LEU A 42 3.33 -8.87 0.87
N VAL A 43 3.28 -9.80 1.82
CA VAL A 43 4.30 -10.83 2.04
C VAL A 43 3.67 -12.18 1.70
N LYS A 44 4.36 -12.99 0.90
CA LYS A 44 3.92 -14.36 0.63
C LYS A 44 4.20 -15.23 1.85
N ASP A 45 3.33 -16.19 2.14
CA ASP A 45 3.49 -17.12 3.25
C ASP A 45 4.85 -17.85 3.15
N GLY A 46 5.56 -17.87 4.27
CA GLY A 46 6.92 -18.43 4.35
C GLY A 46 8.04 -17.49 3.91
N GLU A 47 7.72 -16.32 3.34
CA GLU A 47 8.69 -15.28 3.02
C GLU A 47 8.79 -14.22 4.11
N THR A 48 9.93 -13.51 4.16
CA THR A 48 10.17 -12.42 5.11
C THR A 48 10.15 -11.05 4.46
N GLN A 49 10.23 -11.00 3.13
CA GLN A 49 10.25 -9.76 2.37
C GLN A 49 8.93 -9.60 1.61
N PRO A 50 8.35 -8.38 1.59
CA PRO A 50 7.19 -8.12 0.76
C PRO A 50 7.51 -8.27 -0.73
N GLN A 51 6.56 -8.79 -1.51
CA GLN A 51 6.65 -8.94 -2.97
C GLN A 51 6.12 -7.73 -3.73
N LEU A 52 5.23 -6.95 -3.11
CA LEU A 52 4.80 -5.66 -3.62
C LEU A 52 4.36 -4.75 -2.47
N TYR A 53 4.28 -3.46 -2.78
CA TYR A 53 3.71 -2.46 -1.89
C TYR A 53 2.68 -1.63 -2.64
N VAL A 54 1.62 -1.24 -1.95
CA VAL A 54 0.74 -0.16 -2.38
C VAL A 54 0.85 0.96 -1.36
N THR A 55 0.97 2.21 -1.80
CA THR A 55 1.18 3.36 -0.90
C THR A 55 0.07 4.38 -1.09
N ALA A 56 -0.24 5.11 -0.02
CA ALA A 56 -0.95 6.38 -0.05
C ALA A 56 0.05 7.49 0.32
N GLU A 57 0.35 8.35 -0.63
CA GLU A 57 1.36 9.41 -0.50
C GLU A 57 0.68 10.77 -0.48
N ARG A 58 0.96 11.60 0.52
CA ARG A 58 0.51 12.99 0.54
C ARG A 58 1.21 13.77 -0.56
N LEU A 59 0.40 14.43 -1.39
CA LEU A 59 0.86 15.31 -2.44
C LEU A 59 1.14 16.70 -1.88
N ARG A 60 2.14 17.38 -2.45
CA ARG A 60 2.33 18.81 -2.17
C ARG A 60 1.12 19.58 -2.71
N ARG A 61 0.81 20.73 -2.11
CA ARG A 61 -0.31 21.57 -2.55
C ARG A 61 -0.26 21.94 -4.04
N SER A 62 0.93 22.06 -4.63
CA SER A 62 1.12 22.35 -6.05
C SER A 62 0.79 21.17 -6.97
N GLU A 63 0.72 19.95 -6.43
CA GLU A 63 0.51 18.69 -7.17
C GLU A 63 -0.89 18.12 -6.92
N ALA A 64 -1.54 18.52 -5.82
CA ALA A 64 -2.87 18.09 -5.41
C ALA A 64 -3.97 18.71 -6.32
N ASN A 65 -4.18 18.12 -7.50
CA ASN A 65 -5.21 18.57 -8.45
C ASN A 65 -6.56 17.85 -8.21
N GLN A 66 -6.54 16.51 -8.16
CA GLN A 66 -7.75 15.67 -8.02
C GLN A 66 -7.92 15.08 -6.60
N GLY A 67 -6.98 15.36 -5.69
CA GLY A 67 -7.00 14.90 -4.31
C GLY A 67 -5.68 15.23 -3.62
N ARG A 68 -5.65 15.18 -2.29
CA ARG A 68 -4.43 15.44 -1.49
C ARG A 68 -3.49 14.25 -1.40
N TYR A 69 -3.90 13.08 -1.90
CA TYR A 69 -3.11 11.86 -1.83
C TYR A 69 -3.04 11.16 -3.19
N ARG A 70 -1.93 10.49 -3.43
CA ARG A 70 -1.68 9.62 -4.58
C ARG A 70 -1.53 8.18 -4.14
N MET A 71 -2.22 7.27 -4.83
CA MET A 71 -1.98 5.84 -4.74
C MET A 71 -0.87 5.43 -5.72
N ARG A 72 0.12 4.69 -5.22
CA ARG A 72 1.20 4.11 -6.04
C ARG A 72 1.36 2.62 -5.78
N LEU A 73 1.72 1.89 -6.83
CA LEU A 73 2.12 0.49 -6.78
C LEU A 73 3.63 0.38 -6.97
N PHE A 74 4.29 -0.33 -6.05
CA PHE A 74 5.69 -0.71 -6.14
C PHE A 74 5.76 -2.22 -6.36
N THR A 75 6.32 -2.63 -7.50
CA THR A 75 6.62 -4.03 -7.80
C THR A 75 8.14 -4.23 -7.87
N ALA A 76 8.59 -5.47 -8.08
CA ALA A 76 10.00 -5.74 -8.27
C ALA A 76 10.61 -4.97 -9.46
N SER A 77 9.83 -4.73 -10.52
CA SER A 77 10.29 -4.15 -11.79
C SER A 77 9.89 -2.70 -12.02
N SER A 78 8.82 -2.20 -11.38
CA SER A 78 8.27 -0.87 -11.66
C SER A 78 7.75 -0.14 -10.43
N ILE A 79 7.55 1.17 -10.58
CA ILE A 79 6.72 2.01 -9.71
C ILE A 79 5.69 2.67 -10.62
N SER A 80 4.40 2.54 -10.29
CA SER A 80 3.30 3.07 -11.11
C SER A 80 2.35 3.91 -10.27
N ASP A 81 2.02 5.10 -10.77
CA ASP A 81 0.97 5.96 -10.21
C ASP A 81 -0.38 5.40 -10.66
N LEU A 82 -1.29 5.14 -9.70
CA LEU A 82 -2.58 4.52 -9.99
C LEU A 82 -3.71 5.54 -10.03
N ASP A 83 -3.84 6.37 -8.99
CA ASP A 83 -4.95 7.31 -8.84
C ASP A 83 -4.63 8.40 -7.81
N ASP A 84 -5.29 9.57 -7.92
CA ASP A 84 -5.21 10.68 -6.98
C ASP A 84 -6.59 10.93 -6.34
N SER A 85 -6.68 10.86 -5.02
CA SER A 85 -7.95 11.05 -4.30
C SER A 85 -7.74 11.46 -2.84
N ASP A 86 -8.69 12.18 -2.27
CA ASP A 86 -8.71 12.45 -0.82
C ASP A 86 -9.04 11.20 0.01
N ASP A 87 -9.66 10.19 -0.60
CA ASP A 87 -10.06 8.95 0.06
C ASP A 87 -8.86 8.12 0.55
N TRP A 88 -7.69 8.29 -0.06
CA TRP A 88 -6.47 7.58 0.38
C TRP A 88 -5.93 8.09 1.71
N GLY A 89 -6.47 9.19 2.23
CA GLY A 89 -6.25 9.62 3.62
C GLY A 89 -7.03 8.80 4.66
N ASP A 90 -7.97 7.96 4.25
CA ASP A 90 -8.73 7.05 5.11
C ASP A 90 -8.15 5.63 5.06
N ALA A 91 -7.83 5.08 6.23
CA ALA A 91 -7.17 3.77 6.33
C ALA A 91 -8.02 2.60 5.82
N ASP A 92 -9.35 2.65 6.01
CA ASP A 92 -10.26 1.58 5.56
C ASP A 92 -10.43 1.63 4.04
N ARG A 93 -10.73 2.81 3.48
CA ARG A 93 -10.90 2.99 2.03
C ARG A 93 -9.62 2.68 1.26
N PHE A 94 -8.48 3.15 1.76
CA PHE A 94 -7.18 2.85 1.19
C PHE A 94 -6.92 1.34 1.21
N ALA A 95 -7.08 0.68 2.36
CA ALA A 95 -6.77 -0.74 2.48
C ALA A 95 -7.67 -1.60 1.57
N GLU A 96 -8.98 -1.32 1.51
CA GLU A 96 -9.91 -2.04 0.64
C GLU A 96 -9.47 -1.98 -0.82
N THR A 97 -9.13 -0.78 -1.32
CA THR A 97 -8.72 -0.60 -2.71
C THR A 97 -7.33 -1.16 -2.99
N ALA A 98 -6.38 -0.93 -2.08
CA ALA A 98 -5.02 -1.46 -2.18
C ALA A 98 -4.99 -3.00 -2.21
N LEU A 99 -5.85 -3.66 -1.43
CA LEU A 99 -5.99 -5.13 -1.45
C LEU A 99 -6.51 -5.63 -2.81
N ARG A 100 -7.50 -4.96 -3.40
CA ARG A 100 -8.00 -5.28 -4.75
C ARG A 100 -6.92 -5.12 -5.82
N VAL A 101 -6.19 -4.00 -5.78
CA VAL A 101 -5.06 -3.76 -6.69
C VAL A 101 -4.02 -4.87 -6.55
N ALA A 102 -3.64 -5.20 -5.32
CA ALA A 102 -2.63 -6.21 -5.06
C ALA A 102 -3.06 -7.61 -5.53
N ALA A 103 -4.32 -7.99 -5.28
CA ALA A 103 -4.90 -9.25 -5.76
C ALA A 103 -4.87 -9.34 -7.29
N SER A 104 -5.24 -8.25 -7.98
CA SER A 104 -5.20 -8.18 -9.43
C SER A 104 -3.78 -8.33 -9.98
N VAL A 105 -2.80 -7.65 -9.38
CA VAL A 105 -1.38 -7.69 -9.82
C VAL A 105 -0.77 -9.08 -9.62
N LEU A 106 -1.14 -9.76 -8.54
CA LEU A 106 -0.66 -11.10 -8.21
C LEU A 106 -1.43 -12.22 -8.93
N GLY A 107 -2.46 -11.90 -9.72
CA GLY A 107 -3.28 -12.89 -10.42
C GLY A 107 -4.14 -13.74 -9.48
N LEU A 108 -4.53 -13.20 -8.32
CA LEU A 108 -5.33 -13.91 -7.31
C LEU A 108 -6.85 -13.89 -7.63
N GLY A 109 -7.26 -13.31 -8.76
CA GLY A 109 -8.66 -13.26 -9.18
C GLY A 109 -9.55 -12.53 -8.18
N ASP A 110 -10.71 -13.13 -7.86
CA ASP A 110 -11.71 -12.60 -6.92
C ASP A 110 -11.41 -12.96 -5.45
N ALA A 111 -10.15 -13.27 -5.12
CA ALA A 111 -9.76 -13.59 -3.77
C ALA A 111 -10.16 -12.46 -2.79
N VAL A 112 -10.92 -12.85 -1.76
CA VAL A 112 -11.41 -11.92 -0.74
C VAL A 112 -10.40 -11.87 0.40
N ALA A 113 -9.85 -10.69 0.65
CA ALA A 113 -8.99 -10.46 1.80
C ALA A 113 -9.81 -10.50 3.10
N MET A 114 -9.38 -11.33 4.05
CA MET A 114 -9.98 -11.41 5.39
C MET A 114 -9.13 -10.62 6.37
N ARG A 115 -9.76 -9.73 7.15
CA ARG A 115 -9.07 -8.99 8.21
C ARG A 115 -8.76 -9.92 9.37
N LEU A 116 -7.51 -9.86 9.83
CA LEU A 116 -7.04 -10.56 11.02
C LEU A 116 -7.21 -9.65 12.23
N THR A 117 -7.74 -10.20 13.33
CA THR A 117 -7.98 -9.51 14.61
C THR A 117 -6.73 -9.34 15.44
#